data_AF-A0A919HNA5-F1
#
_entry.id   AF-A0A919HNA5-F1
#
_cell.length_a   1.000
_cell.length_b   1.000
_cell.length_c   1.000
_cell.angle_alpha   90.00
_cell.angle_beta   90.00
_cell.angle_gamma   90.00
#
_symmetry.space_group_name_H-M   'P 1'
#
loop_
_entity.id
_entity.type
_entity.pdbx_description
1 polymer ?
#
loop_
_entity_poly.entity_id
_entity_poly.type
_entity_poly.pdbx_seq_one_letter_code
_entity_poly.pdbx_strand_id
1 'polypeptide(L)' 'MAARLGTVLIDNASATHGSSGGSAARFAAAGWAVRVVDGRDHEALCDAFTGPHPGRPLVVVARVEPKNG' A
#
# COMPACT_ATOMS: atom_id res chain seq x y z
N MET A 1 -4.21 -22.75 -3.06
CA MET A 1 -2.98 -22.16 -2.51
C MET A 1 -3.20 -20.66 -2.33
N ALA A 2 -2.99 -20.12 -1.13
CA ALA A 2 -3.09 -18.68 -0.90
C ALA A 2 -1.98 -17.97 -1.69
N ALA A 3 -2.33 -16.90 -2.41
CA ALA A 3 -1.35 -16.06 -3.09
C ALA A 3 -0.29 -15.56 -2.09
N ARG A 4 1.00 -15.75 -2.41
CA ARG A 4 2.17 -15.42 -1.55
C ARG A 4 2.88 -14.11 -1.95
N LEU A 5 2.15 -13.14 -2.50
CA LEU A 5 2.74 -11.89 -2.95
C LEU A 5 2.31 -10.72 -2.07
N GLY A 6 3.28 -10.09 -1.42
CA GLY A 6 3.15 -8.81 -0.74
C GLY A 6 3.97 -7.74 -1.46
N THR A 7 3.45 -6.53 -1.54
CA THR A 7 4.15 -5.36 -2.10
C THR A 7 4.08 -4.21 -1.10
N VAL A 8 5.19 -3.50 -0.95
CA VAL A 8 5.24 -2.26 -0.16
C VAL A 8 5.41 -1.10 -1.11
N LEU A 9 4.47 -0.16 -1.08
CA LEU A 9 4.54 1.08 -1.85
C LEU A 9 4.80 2.23 -0.87
N ILE A 10 5.95 2.88 -0.99
CA ILE A 10 6.22 4.12 -0.24
C ILE A 10 5.65 5.29 -1.04
N ASP A 11 4.62 5.92 -0.51
CA ASP A 11 3.95 7.08 -1.12
C ASP A 11 4.42 8.36 -0.44
N ASN A 12 5.46 8.96 -1.01
CA ASN A 12 6.00 10.27 -0.63
C ASN A 12 5.44 11.41 -1.50
N ALA A 13 4.27 11.19 -2.13
CA ALA A 13 3.61 12.14 -3.01
C ALA A 13 4.47 12.68 -4.18
N SER A 14 5.52 11.96 -4.62
CA SER A 14 6.40 12.42 -5.70
C SER A 14 5.92 12.05 -7.10
N ALA A 15 4.73 11.46 -7.25
CA ALA A 15 4.23 10.99 -8.53
C ALA A 15 3.77 12.15 -9.43
N THR A 16 4.58 12.49 -10.43
CA THR A 16 4.28 13.57 -11.39
C THR A 16 3.12 13.23 -12.35
N HIS A 17 2.93 11.95 -12.67
CA HIS A 17 1.88 11.46 -13.58
C HIS A 17 0.86 10.56 -12.86
N GLY A 18 0.37 10.99 -11.70
CA GLY A 18 -0.69 10.29 -10.97
C GLY A 18 -1.99 10.19 -11.79
N SER A 19 -2.67 9.05 -11.75
CA SER A 19 -4.07 8.98 -12.19
C SER A 19 -4.99 9.51 -11.10
N SER A 20 -6.21 9.91 -11.49
CA SER A 20 -7.31 10.05 -10.53
C SER A 20 -7.42 8.78 -9.68
N GLY A 21 -7.37 8.92 -8.36
CA GLY A 21 -7.43 7.81 -7.39
C GLY A 21 -6.08 7.24 -6.92
N GLY A 22 -4.95 7.60 -7.54
CA GLY A 22 -3.61 7.20 -7.08
C GLY A 22 -3.29 5.71 -7.21
N SER A 23 -2.09 5.30 -6.76
CA SER A 23 -1.59 3.93 -6.90
C SER A 23 -2.45 2.89 -6.16
N ALA A 24 -3.01 3.24 -5.00
CA ALA A 24 -3.88 2.35 -4.22
C ALA A 24 -5.13 1.91 -5.00
N ALA A 25 -5.77 2.84 -5.73
CA ALA A 25 -6.96 2.54 -6.52
C ALA A 25 -6.67 1.54 -7.65
N ARG A 26 -5.48 1.62 -8.27
CA ARG A 26 -5.06 0.69 -9.33
C ARG A 26 -4.92 -0.74 -8.81
N PHE A 27 -4.31 -0.91 -7.64
CA PHE A 27 -4.20 -2.22 -7.00
C PHE A 27 -5.57 -2.77 -6.59
N ALA A 28 -6.44 -1.93 -6.02
CA ALA A 28 -7.79 -2.33 -5.67
C ALA A 28 -8.59 -2.82 -6.90
N ALA A 29 -8.50 -2.09 -8.02
CA ALA A 29 -9.13 -2.46 -9.28
C ALA A 29 -8.58 -3.77 -9.87
N ALA A 30 -7.30 -4.07 -9.63
CA ALA A 30 -6.66 -5.33 -10.02
C ALA A 30 -6.96 -6.50 -9.06
N GLY A 31 -7.84 -6.32 -8.08
CA GLY A 31 -8.24 -7.38 -7.15
C GLY A 31 -7.28 -7.61 -6.00
N TRP A 32 -6.32 -6.71 -5.74
CA TRP A 32 -5.40 -6.84 -4.60
C TRP A 32 -6.09 -6.47 -3.28
N ALA A 33 -5.64 -7.08 -2.18
CA ALA A 33 -5.88 -6.54 -0.86
C ALA A 33 -5.05 -5.26 -0.71
N VAL A 34 -5.67 -4.15 -0.30
CA VAL A 34 -5.01 -2.85 -0.16
C VAL A 34 -5.11 -2.40 1.28
N ARG A 35 -3.97 -1.98 1.84
CA ARG A 35 -3.87 -1.29 3.12
C ARG A 35 -3.13 0.01 2.90
N VAL A 36 -3.64 1.11 3.45
CA VAL A 36 -2.99 2.42 3.40
C VAL A 36 -2.77 2.83 4.84
N VAL A 37 -1.52 3.09 5.21
CA VAL A 37 -1.10 3.40 6.58
C VAL A 37 -0.11 4.56 6.58
N ASP A 38 0.05 5.20 7.74
CA ASP A 38 1.18 6.10 7.99
C ASP A 38 2.48 5.29 7.98
N GLY A 39 3.44 5.69 7.15
CA GLY A 39 4.74 5.03 7.02
C GLY A 39 5.67 5.28 8.20
N ARG A 40 5.29 6.11 9.18
CA ARG A 40 6.02 6.34 10.43
C ARG A 40 5.38 5.69 11.65
N ASP A 41 4.20 5.11 11.49
CA ASP A 41 3.57 4.30 12.52
C ASP A 41 4.00 2.83 12.36
N HIS A 42 4.94 2.41 13.20
CA HIS A 42 5.49 1.06 13.17
C HIS A 42 4.44 -0.01 13.56
N GLU A 43 3.48 0.33 14.42
CA GLU A 43 2.43 -0.60 14.83
C GLU A 43 1.45 -0.82 13.69
N ALA A 44 0.99 0.27 13.06
CA ALA A 44 0.11 0.20 11.89
C ALA A 44 0.77 -0.55 10.72
N LEU A 45 2.09 -0.39 10.52
CA LEU A 45 2.85 -1.15 9.53
C LEU A 45 2.89 -2.64 9.88
N CYS A 46 3.18 -2.99 11.14
CA CYS A 46 3.22 -4.39 11.59
C CYS A 46 1.88 -5.08 11.35
N ASP A 47 0.78 -4.43 11.74
CA ASP A 47 -0.58 -4.94 11.56
C ASP A 47 -0.94 -5.07 10.08
N ALA A 48 -0.56 -4.08 9.26
CA ALA A 48 -0.83 -4.11 7.82
C ALA A 48 -0.08 -5.24 7.11
N PHE A 49 1.16 -5.55 7.51
CA PHE A 49 1.95 -6.62 6.91
C PHE A 49 1.55 -8.02 7.37
N THR A 50 1.10 -8.16 8.62
CA THR A 50 0.80 -9.46 9.22
C THR A 50 -0.68 -9.84 9.14
N GLY A 51 -1.56 -8.87 8.87
CA GLY A 51 -2.99 -9.09 8.67
C GLY A 51 -3.27 -10.07 7.52
N PRO A 52 -4.19 -11.04 7.71
CA PRO A 52 -4.45 -12.06 6.71
C PRO A 52 -5.09 -11.48 5.44
N HIS A 53 -4.63 -11.97 4.28
CA HIS A 53 -5.17 -11.61 2.95
C HIS A 53 -5.40 -12.87 2.09
N PRO A 54 -6.32 -13.75 2.49
CA PRO A 54 -6.51 -15.05 1.85
C PRO A 54 -6.92 -14.92 0.38
N GLY A 55 -6.20 -15.61 -0.49
CA GLY A 55 -6.53 -15.70 -1.92
C GLY A 55 -6.27 -14.43 -2.73
N ARG A 56 -5.65 -13.40 -2.15
CA ARG A 56 -5.36 -12.14 -2.83
C ARG A 56 -3.91 -11.69 -2.54
N PRO A 57 -3.18 -11.16 -3.54
CA PRO A 57 -1.94 -10.45 -3.26
C PRO A 57 -2.22 -9.19 -2.43
N LEU A 58 -1.27 -8.79 -1.58
CA LEU A 58 -1.37 -7.63 -0.70
C LEU A 58 -0.49 -6.48 -1.20
N VAL A 59 -1.00 -5.27 -1.15
CA VAL A 59 -0.20 -4.05 -1.16
C VAL A 59 -0.43 -3.25 0.13
N VAL A 60 0.68 -2.88 0.77
CA VAL A 60 0.69 -1.89 1.86
C VAL A 60 1.27 -0.60 1.30
N VAL A 61 0.44 0.44 1.25
CA VAL A 61 0.83 1.80 0.85
C VAL A 61 1.18 2.57 2.11
N ALA A 62 2.47 2.76 2.35
CA ALA A 62 2.99 3.55 3.45
C ALA A 62 3.12 5.01 3.00
N ARG A 63 2.23 5.86 3.49
CA ARG A 63 2.28 7.31 3.22
C ARG A 63 3.33 7.95 4.09
N VAL A 64 4.20 8.74 3.48
CA VAL A 64 5.23 9.50 4.19
C VAL A 64 5.17 10.95 3.71
N GLU A 65 5.87 11.83 4.43
CA GLU A 65 5.96 13.23 4.07
C GLU A 65 6.59 13.39 2.68
N PRO A 66 6.18 14.42 1.92
CA PRO A 66 6.85 14.76 0.67
C PRO A 66 8.32 15.06 0.90
N LYS A 67 9.16 14.81 -0.11
CA LYS A 67 10.61 15.06 -0.04
C LYS A 67 10.99 16.51 0.33
N ASN A 68 10.07 17.46 0.16
CA ASN A 68 10.26 18.88 0.46
C ASN A 68 9.25 19.43 1.50
N GLY A 69 8.59 18.55 2.26
CA GLY A 69 7.62 18.91 3.31
C GLY A 69 8.24 18.99 4.69
#